data_AF-A0A377CGC9-F1
#
_entry.id   AF-A0A377CGC9-F1
#
_cell.length_a   1.000
_cell.length_b   1.000
_cell.length_c   1.000
_cell.angle_alpha   90.00
_cell.angle_beta   90.00
_cell.angle_gamma   90.00
#
_symmetry.space_group_name_H-M   'P 1'
#
loop_
_entity.id
_entity.type
_entity.pdbx_description
1 polymer ?
#
loop_
_entity_poly.entity_id
_entity_poly.type
_entity_poly.pdbx_seq_one_letter_code
_entity_poly.pdbx_strand_id
1 'polypeptide(L)'
;MVETLARACDGCLNGEFAALITGPVHKGVINDAGIPFTGHTEFFEERSQAKKVVMMLATEELRVALATTHLPLRDIADAITLHFCTK
;
A
#
# COMPACT_ATOMS: atom_id res chain seq x y z
N MET A 1 6.31 15.33 4.28
CA MET A 1 6.02 14.25 3.30
C MET A 1 4.94 13.30 3.81
N VAL A 2 5.04 12.76 5.03
CA VAL A 2 3.96 11.90 5.58
C VAL A 2 2.64 12.67 5.74
N GLU A 3 2.69 13.93 6.17
CA GLU A 3 1.50 14.79 6.27
C GLU A 3 0.76 14.99 4.94
N THR A 4 1.49 15.14 3.83
CA THR A 4 0.86 15.28 2.51
C THR A 4 0.15 14.00 2.08
N LEU A 5 0.70 12.83 2.44
CA LEU A 5 0.02 11.54 2.22
C LEU A 5 -1.24 11.42 3.08
N ALA A 6 -1.17 11.85 4.36
CA ALA A 6 -2.31 11.84 5.27
C ALA A 6 -3.46 12.72 4.76
N ARG A 7 -3.19 13.98 4.42
CA ARG A 7 -4.19 14.92 3.91
C ARG A 7 -4.83 14.46 2.61
N ALA A 8 -4.03 13.89 1.71
CA ALA A 8 -4.52 13.39 0.43
C ALA A 8 -5.43 12.15 0.62
N CYS A 9 -5.04 11.24 1.51
CA CYS A 9 -5.87 10.09 1.90
C CYS A 9 -7.21 10.55 2.49
N ASP A 10 -7.18 11.48 3.46
CA ASP A 10 -8.40 11.98 4.11
C ASP A 10 -9.33 12.67 3.12
N GLY A 11 -8.79 13.44 2.18
CA GLY A 11 -9.60 14.08 1.14
C GLY A 11 -10.29 13.08 0.22
N CYS A 12 -9.64 11.95 -0.12
CA CYS A 12 -10.30 10.87 -0.85
C CYS A 12 -11.39 10.18 0.01
N LEU A 13 -11.12 9.93 1.29
CA LEU A 13 -12.09 9.30 2.20
C LEU A 13 -13.34 10.17 2.42
N ASN A 14 -13.17 11.49 2.47
CA ASN A 14 -14.25 12.45 2.63
C ASN A 14 -14.98 12.78 1.31
N GLY A 15 -14.57 12.21 0.18
CA GLY A 15 -15.13 12.51 -1.13
C GLY A 15 -14.76 13.89 -1.69
N GLU A 16 -13.78 14.58 -1.10
CA GLU A 16 -13.23 15.83 -1.63
C GLU A 16 -12.47 15.58 -2.94
N PHE A 17 -11.83 14.42 -3.08
CA PHE A 17 -11.05 14.02 -4.26
C PHE A 17 -11.56 12.70 -4.84
N ALA A 18 -11.64 12.63 -6.17
CA ALA A 18 -12.10 11.42 -6.86
C ALA A 18 -11.07 10.27 -6.86
N ALA A 19 -9.77 10.61 -6.81
CA ALA A 19 -8.67 9.64 -6.81
C ALA A 19 -7.38 10.25 -6.25
N LEU A 20 -6.42 9.38 -5.90
CA LEU A 20 -5.10 9.76 -5.43
C LEU A 20 -4.02 9.15 -6.33
N ILE A 21 -3.10 10.00 -6.80
CA ILE A 21 -1.90 9.60 -7.54
C ILE A 21 -0.68 10.05 -6.72
N THR A 22 0.18 9.11 -6.34
CA THR A 22 1.36 9.39 -5.51
C THR A 22 2.62 9.47 -6.32
N GLY A 23 3.44 10.51 -6.09
CA GLY A 23 4.83 10.54 -6.54
C GLY A 23 5.73 9.60 -5.72
N PRO A 24 6.99 9.41 -6.13
CA PRO A 24 7.94 8.60 -5.37
C PRO A 24 8.28 9.27 -4.02
N VAL A 25 8.49 8.44 -3.00
CA VAL A 25 8.92 8.87 -1.65
C VAL A 25 10.12 8.07 -1.19
N HIS A 26 10.99 8.69 -0.38
CA HIS A 26 12.18 8.03 0.13
C HIS A 26 11.96 7.48 1.53
N LYS A 27 11.76 6.16 1.64
CA LYS A 27 11.45 5.48 2.92
C LYS A 27 12.54 5.67 3.98
N GLY A 28 13.83 5.63 3.60
CA GLY A 28 14.95 5.76 4.54
C GLY A 28 14.88 7.04 5.35
N VAL A 29 14.88 8.20 4.69
CA VAL A 29 14.69 9.52 5.31
C VAL A 29 13.46 9.62 6.22
N ILE A 30 12.33 8.99 5.87
CA ILE A 30 11.13 9.02 6.71
C ILE A 30 11.35 8.20 8.01
N ASN A 31 11.96 7.02 7.90
CA ASN A 31 12.27 6.18 9.05
C ASN A 31 13.38 6.80 9.92
N ASP A 32 14.40 7.41 9.32
CA ASP A 32 15.49 8.10 10.02
C ASP A 32 14.96 9.31 10.82
N ALA A 33 13.86 9.91 10.38
CA ALA A 33 13.13 10.94 11.11
C ALA A 33 12.28 10.40 12.28
N GLY A 34 12.36 9.10 12.57
CA GLY A 34 11.64 8.44 13.67
C GLY A 34 10.17 8.11 13.36
N ILE A 35 9.75 8.19 12.09
CA ILE A 35 8.38 7.86 11.68
C ILE A 35 8.38 6.47 11.04
N PRO A 36 7.74 5.45 11.66
CA PRO A 36 7.65 4.13 11.06
C PRO A 36 6.93 4.20 9.70
N PHE A 37 7.63 3.83 8.64
CA PHE A 37 7.06 3.89 7.29
C PHE A 37 7.60 2.76 6.40
N THR A 38 6.77 1.77 6.16
CA THR A 38 7.04 0.62 5.28
C THR A 38 6.77 0.93 3.82
N GLY A 39 5.77 1.76 3.50
CA GLY A 39 5.41 2.10 2.13
C GLY A 39 4.06 2.82 2.02
N HIS A 40 3.74 3.26 0.80
CA HIS A 40 2.45 3.90 0.51
C HIS A 40 1.27 2.97 0.76
N THR A 41 1.36 1.74 0.25
CA THR A 41 0.27 0.77 0.30
C THR A 41 -0.12 0.47 1.75
N GLU A 42 0.88 0.21 2.59
CA GLU A 42 0.68 -0.07 4.02
C GLU A 42 0.16 1.17 4.77
N PHE A 43 0.72 2.36 4.47
CA PHE A 43 0.25 3.62 5.07
C PHE A 43 -1.23 3.90 4.77
N PHE A 44 -1.65 3.71 3.51
CA PHE A 44 -3.04 3.94 3.13
C PHE A 44 -3.97 2.83 3.62
N GLU A 45 -3.54 1.57 3.65
CA GLU A 45 -4.32 0.47 4.23
C GLU A 45 -4.69 0.77 5.68
N GLU A 46 -3.71 1.14 6.49
CA GLU A 46 -3.92 1.49 7.91
C GLU A 46 -4.85 2.71 8.05
N ARG A 47 -4.54 3.80 7.35
CA ARG A 47 -5.28 5.07 7.50
C ARG A 47 -6.72 4.98 6.98
N SER A 48 -6.95 4.26 5.88
CA SER A 48 -8.30 4.03 5.32
C SER A 48 -9.08 2.94 6.05
N GLN A 49 -8.47 2.26 7.03
CA GLN A 49 -9.04 1.09 7.71
C GLN A 49 -9.48 0.00 6.73
N ALA A 50 -8.80 -0.09 5.57
CA ALA A 50 -9.04 -1.14 4.61
C ALA A 50 -8.68 -2.48 5.25
N LYS A 51 -9.59 -3.45 5.16
CA LYS A 51 -9.37 -4.79 5.75
C LYS A 51 -8.24 -5.56 5.05
N LYS A 52 -8.02 -5.25 3.77
CA LYS A 52 -6.98 -5.84 2.93
C LYS A 52 -6.78 -4.96 1.70
N VAL A 53 -5.51 -4.77 1.31
CA VAL A 53 -5.13 -4.19 0.02
C VAL A 53 -4.42 -5.20 -0.87
N VAL A 54 -4.50 -4.99 -2.18
CA VAL A 54 -3.81 -5.79 -3.19
C VAL A 54 -2.98 -4.86 -4.06
N MET A 55 -1.71 -5.19 -4.22
CA MET A 55 -0.83 -4.47 -5.13
C MET A 55 -0.99 -5.02 -6.55
N MET A 56 -1.16 -4.13 -7.52
CA MET A 56 -1.25 -4.50 -8.94
C MET A 56 -0.33 -3.61 -9.77
N LEU A 57 0.41 -4.25 -10.68
CA LEU A 57 1.12 -3.58 -11.76
C LEU A 57 0.29 -3.74 -13.04
N ALA A 58 0.11 -2.66 -13.79
CA ALA A 58 -0.74 -2.66 -14.97
C ALA A 58 -0.11 -1.89 -16.12
N THR A 59 -0.24 -2.47 -17.31
CA THR A 59 -0.06 -1.83 -18.62
C THR A 59 -1.38 -1.99 -19.40
N GLU A 60 -1.44 -1.49 -20.64
CA GLU A 60 -2.62 -1.67 -21.49
C GLU A 60 -2.90 -3.16 -21.80
N GLU A 61 -1.84 -3.96 -21.95
CA GLU A 61 -1.93 -5.36 -22.37
C GLU A 61 -1.90 -6.36 -21.21
N LEU A 62 -1.32 -5.99 -20.06
CA LEU A 62 -1.09 -6.92 -18.95
C LEU A 62 -1.43 -6.29 -17.59
N ARG A 63 -2.11 -7.07 -16.75
CA ARG A 63 -2.34 -6.73 -15.34
C ARG A 63 -1.85 -7.87 -14.46
N VAL A 64 -0.96 -7.56 -13.52
CA VAL A 64 -0.37 -8.53 -12.58
C VAL A 64 -0.69 -8.09 -11.17
N ALA A 65 -1.58 -8.84 -10.51
CA ALA A 65 -1.83 -8.69 -9.08
C ALA A 65 -0.88 -9.59 -8.29
N LEU A 66 -0.35 -9.09 -7.19
CA LEU A 66 0.55 -9.83 -6.31
C LEU A 66 -0.24 -10.35 -5.12
N ALA A 67 -0.25 -11.67 -4.93
CA ALA A 67 -0.82 -12.28 -3.74
C ALA A 67 -0.06 -11.79 -2.50
N THR A 68 1.27 -11.90 -2.50
CA THR A 68 2.17 -11.40 -1.45
C THR A 68 3.06 -10.29 -2.00
N THR A 69 3.39 -9.30 -1.16
CA THR A 69 4.31 -8.21 -1.53
C THR A 69 5.72 -8.47 -0.99
N HIS A 70 6.22 -7.64 -0.08
CA HIS A 70 7.61 -7.63 0.38
C HIS A 70 7.85 -8.64 1.52
N LEU A 71 7.67 -9.94 1.24
CA LEU A 71 8.03 -11.02 2.17
C LEU A 71 9.36 -11.67 1.77
N PRO A 72 10.17 -12.14 2.73
CA PRO A 72 11.29 -13.03 2.44
C PRO A 72 10.81 -14.28 1.67
N LEU A 73 11.62 -14.74 0.70
CA LEU A 73 11.22 -15.83 -0.20
C LEU A 73 10.77 -17.10 0.53
N ARG A 74 11.44 -17.45 1.64
CA ARG A 74 11.12 -18.62 2.46
C ARG A 74 9.75 -18.54 3.16
N ASP A 75 9.23 -17.33 3.38
CA ASP A 75 7.99 -17.11 4.12
C ASP A 75 6.76 -17.08 3.18
N ILE A 76 6.98 -17.10 1.86
CA ILE A 76 5.92 -17.00 0.86
C ILE A 76 4.98 -18.21 0.93
N ALA A 77 5.53 -19.43 1.02
CA ALA A 77 4.73 -20.64 1.00
C ALA A 77 3.71 -20.68 2.15
N ASP A 78 4.14 -20.28 3.34
CA ASP A 78 3.29 -20.24 4.54
C ASP A 78 2.23 -19.11 4.49
N ALA A 79 2.51 -18.03 3.77
CA ALA A 79 1.57 -16.92 3.59
C ALA A 79 0.42 -17.25 2.62
N ILE A 80 0.61 -18.20 1.70
CA ILE A 80 -0.40 -18.58 0.71
C ILE A 80 -1.40 -19.56 1.35
N THR A 81 -2.48 -19.00 1.90
CA THR A 81 -3.61 -19.77 2.46
C THR A 81 -4.88 -19.58 1.63
N LEU A 82 -5.82 -20.52 1.72
CA LEU A 82 -7.13 -20.40 1.05
C LEU A 82 -7.83 -19.10 1.42
N HIS A 83 -7.88 -18.79 2.72
CA HIS A 83 -8.48 -17.55 3.22
C HIS A 83 -7.83 -16.33 2.57
N PHE A 84 -6.50 -16.29 2.54
CA PHE A 84 -5.75 -15.18 1.98
C PHE A 84 -6.03 -14.98 0.49
N CYS A 85 -6.03 -16.03 -0.32
CA CYS A 85 -6.25 -15.90 -1.77
C CYS A 85 -7.70 -15.56 -2.17
N THR A 86 -8.66 -15.76 -1.26
CA THR A 86 -10.09 -15.46 -1.52
C THR A 86 -10.55 -14.08 -1.03
N LYS A 87 -9.67 -13.32 -0.35
CA LYS A 87 -9.94 -11.96 0.15
C LYS A 87 -9.29 -10.91 -0.73
#